data_AF-A0A352XGI2-F1
#
_entry.id   AF-A0A352XGI2-F1
#
_cell.length_a   1.000
_cell.length_b   1.000
_cell.length_c   1.000
_cell.angle_alpha   90.00
_cell.angle_beta   90.00
_cell.angle_gamma   90.00
#
_symmetry.space_group_name_H-M   'P 1'
#
loop_
_entity.id
_entity.type
_entity.pdbx_description
1 polymer ?
#
loop_
_entity_poly.entity_id
_entity_poly.type
_entity_poly.pdbx_seq_one_letter_code
_entity_poly.pdbx_strand_id
1 'polypeptide(L)'
;MKLQRSTWILLTSALLLGGTIYFYENQVAPQKETVKTTKKQIFTFKEEQIKSLTIYLNKKPLEIVKIERISAGKTPWLMKYPQDVPASDATVSFLVNLLVEGKSDRTINNISAAQLKEYGLDAPQAKVKIELNDGKIHR
;
A
#
# COMPACT_ATOMS: atom_id res chain seq x y z
N MET A 1 -43.54 0.01 46.82
CA MET A 1 -42.57 0.95 47.45
C MET A 1 -42.57 2.24 46.65
N LYS A 2 -42.77 3.39 47.30
CA LYS A 2 -42.81 4.70 46.61
C LYS A 2 -41.37 5.15 46.35
N LEU A 3 -40.97 5.19 45.09
CA LEU A 3 -39.62 5.62 44.72
C LEU A 3 -39.43 7.10 45.11
N GLN A 4 -38.39 7.39 45.89
CA GLN A 4 -38.07 8.76 46.29
C GLN A 4 -37.60 9.56 45.06
N ARG A 5 -37.86 10.88 45.06
CA ARG A 5 -37.52 11.78 43.93
C ARG A 5 -36.04 11.71 43.54
N SER A 6 -35.16 11.46 44.51
CA SER A 6 -33.72 11.28 44.29
C SER A 6 -33.39 10.02 43.47
N THR A 7 -34.11 8.92 43.67
CA THR A 7 -33.93 7.69 42.88
C THR A 7 -34.30 7.91 41.42
N TRP A 8 -35.32 8.71 41.14
CA TRP A 8 -35.72 9.06 39.77
C TRP A 8 -34.66 9.91 39.07
N ILE A 9 -34.03 10.85 39.77
CA ILE A 9 -32.94 11.68 39.22
C ILE A 9 -31.72 10.81 38.90
N LEU A 10 -31.40 9.85 39.76
CA LEU A 10 -30.30 8.92 39.53
C LEU A 10 -30.57 8.04 38.30
N LEU A 11 -31.81 7.55 38.14
CA LEU A 11 -32.21 6.68 37.04
C LEU A 11 -32.19 7.39 35.68
N THR A 12 -32.67 8.64 35.63
CA THR A 12 -32.59 9.46 34.41
C THR A 12 -31.15 9.82 34.07
N SER A 13 -30.30 10.12 35.07
CA SER A 13 -28.89 10.38 34.84
C SER A 13 -28.16 9.15 34.29
N ALA A 14 -28.42 7.96 34.85
CA ALA A 14 -27.85 6.70 34.37
C ALA A 14 -28.28 6.39 32.92
N LEU A 15 -29.55 6.61 32.58
CA LEU A 15 -30.06 6.43 31.22
C LEU A 15 -29.43 7.44 30.23
N LEU A 16 -29.25 8.70 30.64
CA LEU A 16 -28.58 9.72 29.82
C LEU A 16 -27.11 9.37 29.55
N LEU A 17 -26.38 8.97 30.59
CA LEU A 17 -24.96 8.60 30.44
C LEU A 17 -24.80 7.30 29.63
N GLY A 18 -25.60 6.27 29.92
CA GLY A 18 -25.57 5.02 29.17
C GLY A 18 -25.99 5.18 27.72
N GLY A 19 -27.05 5.96 27.46
CA GLY A 19 -27.54 6.23 26.11
C GLY A 19 -26.56 7.04 25.26
N THR A 20 -25.88 8.03 25.85
CA THR A 20 -24.87 8.82 25.14
C THR A 20 -23.63 7.99 24.79
N ILE A 21 -23.15 7.13 25.70
CA ILE A 21 -22.03 6.21 25.43
C ILE A 21 -22.43 5.20 24.35
N TYR A 22 -23.59 4.57 24.47
CA TYR A 22 -24.09 3.60 23.49
C TYR A 22 -24.21 4.22 22.08
N PHE A 23 -24.75 5.44 21.99
CA PHE A 23 -24.85 6.15 20.71
C PHE A 23 -23.48 6.52 20.15
N TYR A 24 -22.54 6.96 21.00
CA TYR A 24 -21.18 7.31 20.59
C TYR A 24 -20.40 6.10 20.09
N GLU A 25 -20.47 4.96 20.78
CA GLU A 25 -19.86 3.71 20.31
C GLU A 25 -20.48 3.26 18.99
N ASN A 26 -21.81 3.24 18.86
CA ASN A 26 -22.44 2.66 17.67
C ASN A 26 -22.35 3.56 16.42
N GLN A 27 -22.19 4.88 16.57
CA GLN A 27 -22.10 5.82 15.43
C GLN A 27 -20.66 6.29 15.14
N VAL A 28 -19.83 6.51 16.17
CA VAL A 28 -18.53 7.19 16.02
C VAL A 28 -17.35 6.21 16.07
N ALA A 29 -17.44 5.12 16.84
CA ALA A 29 -16.36 4.12 16.92
C ALA A 29 -16.18 3.28 15.63
N PRO A 30 -17.23 2.77 14.95
CA PRO A 30 -17.03 1.96 13.74
C PRO A 30 -16.47 2.79 12.57
N GLN A 31 -16.70 4.11 12.53
CA GLN A 31 -16.07 4.99 11.54
C GLN A 31 -14.57 5.19 11.80
N LYS A 32 -14.13 5.22 13.06
CA LYS A 32 -12.72 5.44 13.39
C LYS A 32 -11.85 4.21 13.09
N GLU A 33 -12.40 2.99 13.16
CA GLU A 33 -11.66 1.76 12.82
C GLU A 33 -11.63 1.49 11.30
N THR A 34 -12.73 1.80 10.60
CA THR A 34 -12.81 1.65 9.13
C THR A 34 -11.95 2.69 8.40
N VAL A 35 -11.87 3.94 8.88
CA VAL A 35 -11.02 4.97 8.27
C VAL A 35 -9.53 4.74 8.57
N LYS A 36 -9.17 4.11 9.70
CA LYS A 36 -7.78 3.75 10.02
C LYS A 36 -7.26 2.53 9.24
N THR A 37 -8.15 1.75 8.63
CA THR A 37 -7.79 0.53 7.88
C THR A 37 -8.15 0.62 6.40
N THR A 38 -8.30 1.83 5.85
CA THR A 38 -8.21 2.00 4.40
C THR A 38 -6.75 1.84 4.02
N LYS A 39 -6.31 0.58 3.93
CA LYS A 39 -5.07 0.15 3.29
C LYS A 39 -5.12 0.68 1.85
N LYS A 40 -4.69 1.92 1.65
CA LYS A 40 -4.74 2.58 0.34
C LYS A 40 -3.76 1.85 -0.56
N GLN A 41 -4.21 1.48 -1.76
CA GLN A 41 -3.30 0.92 -2.75
C GLN A 41 -2.16 1.90 -2.98
N ILE A 42 -0.93 1.38 -3.02
CA ILE A 42 0.28 2.18 -3.27
C ILE A 42 0.25 2.71 -4.71
N PHE A 43 -0.28 1.91 -5.62
CA PHE A 43 -0.43 2.23 -7.03
C PHE A 43 -1.87 2.03 -7.50
N THR A 44 -2.30 2.85 -8.45
CA THR A 44 -3.66 2.81 -9.03
C THR A 44 -3.70 2.21 -10.43
N PHE A 45 -2.53 1.87 -10.99
CA PHE A 45 -2.44 1.19 -12.28
C PHE A 45 -2.68 -0.31 -12.13
N LYS A 46 -3.09 -0.94 -13.23
CA LYS A 46 -3.29 -2.40 -13.33
C LYS A 46 -2.07 -3.08 -13.96
N GLU A 47 -1.96 -4.39 -13.78
CA GLU A 47 -0.85 -5.20 -14.33
C GLU A 47 -0.71 -5.04 -15.86
N GLU A 48 -1.81 -4.93 -16.59
CA GLU A 48 -1.81 -4.87 -18.07
C GLU A 48 -1.26 -3.53 -18.56
N GLN A 49 -1.25 -2.51 -17.70
CA GLN A 49 -0.74 -1.18 -18.01
C GLN A 49 0.78 -1.10 -17.87
N ILE A 50 1.43 -2.13 -17.32
CA ILE A 50 2.89 -2.14 -17.14
C ILE A 50 3.57 -2.57 -18.43
N LYS A 51 4.46 -1.69 -18.90
CA LYS A 51 5.29 -1.88 -20.10
C LYS A 51 6.66 -2.45 -19.76
N SER A 52 7.32 -1.91 -18.73
CA SER A 52 8.63 -2.40 -18.30
C SER A 52 8.84 -2.29 -16.79
N LEU A 53 9.69 -3.19 -16.28
CA LEU A 53 10.15 -3.26 -14.91
C LEU A 53 11.68 -3.24 -14.91
N THR A 54 12.30 -2.33 -14.17
CA THR A 54 13.74 -2.30 -13.96
C THR A 54 14.05 -2.37 -12.48
N ILE A 55 14.83 -3.37 -12.07
CA ILE A 55 15.26 -3.58 -10.69
C ILE A 55 16.74 -3.25 -10.60
N TYR A 56 17.08 -2.34 -9.69
CA TYR A 56 18.45 -1.97 -9.36
C TYR A 56 18.76 -2.52 -7.98
N LEU A 57 19.64 -3.50 -7.86
CA LEU A 57 20.08 -4.03 -6.57
C LEU A 57 21.42 -3.41 -6.20
N ASN A 58 21.47 -2.78 -5.03
CA ASN A 58 22.67 -2.15 -4.48
C ASN A 58 23.60 -3.20 -3.86
N LYS A 59 24.16 -4.06 -4.72
CA LYS A 59 25.21 -5.03 -4.40
C LYS A 59 26.52 -4.60 -5.06
N LYS A 60 27.61 -5.31 -4.74
CA LYS A 60 28.91 -5.16 -5.40
C LYS A 60 29.25 -6.47 -6.12
N PRO A 61 29.26 -6.52 -7.47
CA PRO A 61 28.94 -5.43 -8.40
C PRO A 61 27.44 -5.06 -8.40
N LEU A 62 27.11 -3.87 -8.93
CA LEU A 62 25.73 -3.42 -9.08
C LEU A 62 24.99 -4.37 -10.03
N GLU A 63 23.89 -4.95 -9.57
CA GLU A 63 23.06 -5.84 -10.38
C GLU A 63 21.85 -5.05 -10.88
N ILE A 64 21.62 -5.11 -12.20
CA ILE A 64 20.46 -4.49 -12.84
C ILE A 64 19.73 -5.59 -13.60
N VAL A 65 18.41 -5.63 -13.46
CA VAL A 65 17.54 -6.53 -14.23
C VAL A 65 16.48 -5.67 -14.91
N LYS A 66 16.39 -5.75 -16.23
CA LYS A 66 15.38 -5.04 -17.02
C LYS A 66 14.49 -6.06 -17.72
N ILE A 67 13.18 -5.94 -17.53
CA ILE A 67 12.16 -6.81 -18.10
C ILE A 67 11.13 -5.94 -18.83
N GLU A 68 10.75 -6.36 -20.03
CA GLU A 68 9.78 -5.66 -20.88
C GLU A 68 8.66 -6.61 -21.30
N ARG A 69 7.43 -6.09 -21.39
CA ARG A 69 6.29 -6.84 -21.89
C ARG A 69 6.33 -6.85 -23.42
N ILE A 70 6.24 -8.03 -24.01
CA ILE A 70 6.12 -8.23 -25.46
C ILE A 70 4.67 -8.59 -25.82
N SER A 71 4.12 -7.93 -26.84
CA SER A 71 2.74 -8.14 -27.29
C SER A 71 2.55 -9.40 -28.16
N ALA A 72 3.64 -10.03 -28.60
CA ALA A 72 3.62 -11.18 -29.51
C ALA A 72 4.48 -12.33 -28.94
N GLY A 73 3.85 -13.32 -28.29
CA GLY A 73 4.56 -14.49 -27.77
C GLY A 73 3.72 -15.36 -26.81
N LYS A 74 4.18 -16.59 -26.53
CA LYS A 74 3.60 -17.47 -25.50
C LYS A 74 3.97 -17.02 -24.07
N THR A 75 5.13 -16.36 -23.91
CA THR A 75 5.58 -15.73 -22.67
C THR A 75 5.55 -14.21 -22.88
N PRO A 76 4.69 -13.46 -22.18
CA PRO A 76 4.52 -12.02 -22.41
C PRO A 76 5.69 -11.19 -21.89
N TRP A 77 6.66 -11.77 -21.18
CA TRP A 77 7.78 -11.05 -20.57
C TRP A 77 9.13 -11.47 -21.13
N LEU A 78 9.95 -10.46 -21.45
CA LEU A 78 11.29 -10.63 -21.98
C LEU A 78 12.28 -9.89 -21.10
N MET A 79 13.29 -10.58 -20.57
CA MET A 79 14.43 -9.92 -19.93
C MET A 79 15.26 -9.28 -21.04
N LYS A 80 15.51 -7.97 -20.95
CA LYS A 80 16.35 -7.21 -21.87
C LYS A 80 17.77 -6.97 -21.34
N TYR A 81 17.96 -7.08 -20.03
CA TYR A 81 19.26 -6.93 -19.39
C TYR A 81 19.30 -7.79 -18.12
N PRO A 82 20.40 -8.50 -17.82
CA PRO A 82 21.70 -8.47 -18.53
C PRO A 82 21.76 -9.26 -19.84
N GLN A 83 20.79 -10.10 -20.11
CA GLN A 83 20.71 -10.92 -21.33
C GLN A 83 19.32 -10.75 -21.98
N ASP A 84 19.25 -10.89 -23.31
CA ASP A 84 17.99 -10.81 -24.07
C ASP A 84 17.36 -12.20 -24.18
N VAL A 85 16.62 -12.62 -23.15
CA VAL A 85 16.06 -13.97 -23.01
C VAL A 85 14.63 -13.94 -22.46
N PRO A 86 13.77 -14.92 -22.82
CA PRO A 86 12.44 -15.04 -22.23
C PRO A 86 12.51 -15.04 -20.70
N ALA A 87 11.72 -14.18 -20.07
CA ALA A 87 11.60 -14.17 -18.62
C ALA A 87 10.53 -15.20 -18.18
N SER A 88 10.67 -15.69 -16.95
CA SER A 88 9.64 -16.53 -16.33
C SER A 88 8.36 -15.74 -16.13
N ASP A 89 7.31 -16.07 -16.89
CA ASP A 89 6.02 -15.39 -16.81
C ASP A 89 5.44 -15.43 -15.38
N ALA A 90 5.44 -16.62 -14.76
CA ALA A 90 4.94 -16.80 -13.39
C ALA A 90 5.69 -15.93 -12.36
N THR A 91 7.02 -15.81 -12.50
CA THR A 91 7.83 -14.99 -11.59
C THR A 91 7.55 -13.50 -11.79
N VAL A 92 7.47 -13.04 -13.03
CA VAL A 92 7.23 -11.63 -13.31
C VAL A 92 5.82 -11.21 -12.92
N SER A 93 4.79 -12.01 -13.24
CA SER A 93 3.42 -11.73 -12.82
C SER A 93 3.27 -11.76 -11.30
N PHE A 94 3.97 -12.66 -10.58
CA PHE A 94 4.01 -12.60 -9.12
C PHE A 94 4.56 -11.26 -8.60
N LEU A 95 5.71 -10.81 -9.12
CA LEU A 95 6.32 -9.53 -8.72
C LEU A 95 5.43 -8.33 -9.05
N VAL A 96 4.79 -8.34 -10.23
CA VAL A 96 3.86 -7.29 -10.64
C VAL A 96 2.63 -7.26 -9.76
N ASN A 97 2.06 -8.42 -9.41
CA ASN A 97 0.92 -8.50 -8.52
C ASN A 97 1.23 -7.95 -7.12
N LEU A 98 2.41 -8.26 -6.57
CA LEU A 98 2.84 -7.66 -5.29
C LEU A 98 2.87 -6.13 -5.33
N LEU A 99 3.19 -5.53 -6.47
CA LEU A 99 3.20 -4.08 -6.64
C LEU A 99 1.77 -3.51 -6.77
N VAL A 100 0.94 -4.11 -7.63
CA VAL A 100 -0.43 -3.65 -7.92
C VAL A 100 -1.36 -3.85 -6.70
N GLU A 101 -1.20 -4.96 -6.01
CA GLU A 101 -1.96 -5.29 -4.79
C GLU A 101 -1.33 -4.68 -3.53
N GLY A 102 -0.13 -4.11 -3.65
CA GLY A 102 0.58 -3.47 -2.57
C GLY A 102 -0.27 -2.37 -1.93
N LYS A 103 -0.47 -2.46 -0.61
CA LYS A 103 -1.20 -1.46 0.16
C LYS A 103 -0.28 -0.85 1.21
N SER A 104 -0.45 0.45 1.44
CA SER A 104 0.22 1.14 2.53
C SER A 104 -0.78 1.49 3.62
N ASP A 105 -0.39 1.23 4.86
CA ASP A 105 -1.15 1.66 6.04
C ASP A 105 -1.06 3.18 6.26
N ARG A 106 -0.02 3.82 5.72
CA ARG A 106 0.18 5.28 5.80
C ARG A 106 1.05 5.83 4.69
N THR A 107 0.75 7.03 4.23
CA THR A 107 1.63 7.81 3.35
C THR A 107 2.35 8.85 4.19
N ILE A 108 3.68 8.86 4.11
CA ILE A 108 4.51 9.85 4.80
C ILE A 108 4.89 10.92 3.77
N ASN A 109 4.30 12.11 3.90
CA ASN A 109 4.60 13.24 3.04
C ASN A 109 5.75 14.06 3.62
N ASN A 110 6.48 14.80 2.78
CA ASN A 110 7.49 15.78 3.18
C ASN A 110 8.67 15.19 3.98
N ILE A 111 9.19 14.04 3.54
CA ILE A 111 10.36 13.40 4.16
C ILE A 111 11.63 14.18 3.79
N SER A 112 12.44 14.53 4.78
CA SER A 112 13.77 15.14 4.59
C SER A 112 14.84 14.09 4.26
N ALA A 113 15.95 14.52 3.64
CA ALA A 113 17.08 13.62 3.35
C ALA A 113 17.69 12.99 4.62
N ALA A 114 17.70 13.71 5.74
CA ALA A 114 18.17 13.20 7.02
C ALA A 114 17.30 12.03 7.51
N GLN A 115 15.98 12.17 7.42
CA GLN A 115 15.04 11.10 7.79
C GLN A 115 15.19 9.89 6.88
N LEU A 116 15.38 10.05 5.57
CA LEU A 116 15.64 8.90 4.69
C LEU A 116 16.87 8.10 5.14
N LYS A 117 17.94 8.80 5.53
CA LYS A 117 19.17 8.19 6.01
C LYS A 117 18.98 7.44 7.33
N GLU A 118 18.16 7.94 8.25
CA GLU A 118 17.83 7.24 9.51
C GLU A 118 17.21 5.84 9.27
N TYR A 119 16.49 5.69 8.15
CA TYR A 119 15.90 4.41 7.74
C TYR A 119 16.72 3.65 6.69
N GLY A 120 17.94 4.12 6.36
CA GLY A 120 18.78 3.52 5.30
C GLY A 120 18.19 3.61 3.89
N LEU A 121 17.25 4.53 3.68
CA LEU A 121 16.58 4.77 2.39
C LEU A 121 17.30 5.84 1.55
N ASP A 122 18.39 6.42 2.05
CA ASP A 122 19.33 7.22 1.25
C ASP A 122 20.09 6.34 0.24
N ALA A 123 20.44 5.11 0.64
CA ALA A 123 21.04 4.09 -0.21
C ALA A 123 20.31 2.74 -0.07
N PRO A 124 19.08 2.60 -0.59
CA PRO A 124 18.26 1.41 -0.38
C PRO A 124 18.90 0.18 -1.02
N GLN A 125 18.61 -1.00 -0.47
CA GLN A 125 19.11 -2.28 -0.97
C GLN A 125 18.64 -2.58 -2.40
N ALA A 126 17.44 -2.13 -2.75
CA ALA A 126 16.91 -2.21 -4.10
C ALA A 126 16.07 -0.98 -4.46
N LYS A 127 16.07 -0.61 -5.74
CA LYS A 127 15.14 0.37 -6.33
C LYS A 127 14.42 -0.31 -7.48
N VAL A 128 13.11 -0.11 -7.55
CA VAL A 128 12.27 -0.67 -8.61
C VAL A 128 11.70 0.48 -9.42
N LYS A 129 11.97 0.50 -10.71
CA LYS A 129 11.39 1.46 -11.66
C LYS A 129 10.37 0.75 -12.52
N ILE A 130 9.17 1.30 -12.60
CA ILE A 130 8.08 0.79 -13.44
C ILE A 130 7.79 1.84 -14.51
N GLU A 131 7.70 1.42 -15.76
CA GLU A 131 7.22 2.24 -16.87
C GLU A 131 5.88 1.69 -17.34
N LEU A 132 4.88 2.56 -17.46
CA LEU A 132 3.56 2.21 -17.95
C LEU A 132 3.44 2.42 -19.46
N ASN A 133 2.40 1.84 -20.06
CA ASN A 133 2.11 1.97 -21.49
C ASN A 133 1.86 3.42 -21.93
N ASP A 134 1.39 4.29 -21.01
CA ASP A 134 1.20 5.73 -21.26
C ASP A 134 2.49 6.56 -21.07
N GLY A 135 3.61 5.90 -20.79
CA GLY A 135 4.91 6.52 -20.56
C GLY A 135 5.14 7.05 -19.14
N LYS A 136 4.16 6.94 -18.23
CA LYS A 136 4.37 7.31 -16.82
C LYS A 136 5.39 6.39 -16.16
N ILE A 137 6.19 6.97 -15.26
CA ILE A 137 7.23 6.26 -14.52
C ILE A 137 6.94 6.33 -13.02
N HIS A 138 7.00 5.17 -12.36
CA HIS A 138 6.92 5.03 -10.91
C HIS A 138 8.25 4.48 -10.37
N ARG A 139 8.64 4.90 -9.16
CA ARG A 139 9.90 4.52 -8.48
C ARG A 139 9.71 4.43 -6.98
#